data_AF-A0A519MS67-F1
#
_entry.id   AF-A0A519MS67-F1
#
_cell.length_a   1.000
_cell.length_b   1.000
_cell.length_c   1.000
_cell.angle_alpha   90.00
_cell.angle_beta   90.00
_cell.angle_gamma   90.00
#
_symmetry.space_group_name_H-M   'P 1'
#
loop_
_entity.id
_entity.type
_entity.pdbx_description
1 polymer ?
#
loop_
_entity_poly.entity_id
_entity_poly.type
_entity_poly.pdbx_seq_one_letter_code
_entity_poly.pdbx_strand_id
1 'polypeptide(L)'
;NIGDTNTCVTPVYLEGSIPEAMVMVNDLRENYSIFLSIVVYPVIPKGIILLRMIPTATHTIEDINETLSAYEAIREKLENGTYKKIAAETTVDVTATAE
;
A
#
# COMPACT_ATOMS: atom_id res chain seq x y z
N ASN A 1 6.53 -14.02 2.13
CA ASN A 1 6.50 -13.83 0.67
C ASN A 1 7.33 -12.59 0.32
N ILE A 2 8.66 -12.66 0.49
CA ILE A 2 9.58 -11.58 0.09
C ILE A 2 10.24 -12.07 -1.19
N GLY A 3 9.96 -11.40 -2.30
CA GLY A 3 10.50 -11.75 -3.61
C GLY A 3 12.01 -11.56 -3.65
N ASP A 4 12.72 -12.51 -4.25
CA ASP A 4 14.16 -12.48 -4.46
C ASP A 4 14.49 -11.40 -5.52
N THR A 5 15.16 -10.30 -5.16
CA THR A 5 15.49 -9.22 -6.10
C THR A 5 16.87 -8.62 -5.82
N ASN A 6 17.71 -8.57 -6.87
CA ASN A 6 19.01 -7.91 -6.92
C ASN A 6 18.92 -6.36 -7.05
N THR A 7 17.76 -5.79 -6.75
CA THR A 7 17.50 -4.34 -6.82
C THR A 7 17.16 -3.85 -5.42
N CYS A 8 17.55 -2.61 -5.08
CA CYS A 8 17.24 -1.96 -3.79
C CYS A 8 15.73 -1.66 -3.58
N VAL A 9 14.84 -2.39 -4.25
CA VAL A 9 13.40 -2.27 -4.16
C VAL A 9 12.86 -3.59 -3.64
N THR A 10 12.15 -3.54 -2.52
CA THR A 10 11.44 -4.71 -1.97
C THR A 10 9.97 -4.61 -2.38
N PRO A 11 9.51 -5.46 -3.32
CA PRO A 11 8.10 -5.51 -3.69
C PRO A 11 7.28 -6.22 -2.62
N VAL A 12 6.17 -5.61 -2.18
CA VAL A 12 5.20 -6.23 -1.28
C VAL A 12 3.87 -6.38 -2.00
N TYR A 13 3.37 -7.61 -2.10
CA TYR A 13 2.12 -7.93 -2.77
C TYR A 13 0.99 -8.04 -1.76
N LEU A 14 -0.10 -7.34 -2.01
CA LEU A 14 -1.34 -7.40 -1.25
C LEU A 14 -2.51 -7.67 -2.21
N GLU A 15 -3.55 -8.33 -1.72
CA GLU A 15 -4.76 -8.59 -2.49
C GLU A 15 -5.84 -7.59 -2.08
N GLY A 16 -6.40 -6.87 -3.05
CA GLY A 16 -7.39 -5.83 -2.77
C GLY A 16 -7.87 -5.09 -4.02
N SER A 17 -8.94 -4.32 -3.86
CA SER A 17 -9.48 -3.46 -4.92
C SER A 17 -8.78 -2.09 -4.98
N ILE A 18 -8.95 -1.39 -6.10
CA ILE A 18 -8.38 -0.04 -6.29
C ILE A 18 -8.86 0.95 -5.21
N PRO A 19 -10.16 1.01 -4.86
CA PRO A 19 -10.63 1.92 -3.81
C PRO A 19 -10.02 1.61 -2.43
N GLU A 20 -9.87 0.33 -2.08
CA GLU A 20 -9.19 -0.08 -0.85
C GLU A 20 -7.73 0.37 -0.82
N ALA A 21 -7.01 0.22 -1.95
CA ALA A 21 -5.63 0.65 -2.07
C ALA A 21 -5.49 2.16 -1.84
N MET A 22 -6.41 2.96 -2.39
CA MET A 22 -6.39 4.42 -2.23
C MET A 22 -6.61 4.85 -0.78
N VAL A 23 -7.58 4.23 -0.09
CA VAL A 23 -7.82 4.49 1.34
C VAL A 23 -6.63 4.06 2.19
N MET A 24 -6.06 2.90 1.90
CA MET A 24 -4.90 2.37 2.62
C MET A 24 -3.67 3.29 2.49
N VAL A 25 -3.41 3.84 1.29
CA VAL A 25 -2.33 4.81 1.09
C VAL A 25 -2.58 6.10 1.85
N ASN A 26 -3.83 6.58 1.87
CA ASN A 26 -4.18 7.75 2.66
C ASN A 26 -3.95 7.51 4.15
N ASP A 27 -4.32 6.33 4.67
CA ASP A 27 -4.08 5.94 6.07
C ASP A 27 -2.58 5.91 6.40
N LEU A 28 -1.76 5.29 5.54
CA LEU A 28 -0.30 5.26 5.68
C LEU A 28 0.33 6.64 5.72
N ARG A 29 -0.15 7.54 4.89
CA ARG A 29 0.34 8.92 4.81
C ARG A 29 -0.07 9.74 6.04
N GLU A 30 -1.35 9.72 6.39
CA GLU A 30 -1.91 10.63 7.40
C GLU A 30 -1.72 10.12 8.84
N ASN A 31 -1.80 8.80 9.06
CA ASN A 31 -1.72 8.22 10.41
C ASN A 31 -0.36 7.61 10.74
N TYR A 32 0.39 7.17 9.74
CA TYR A 32 1.71 6.55 9.93
C TYR A 32 2.86 7.41 9.42
N SER A 33 2.58 8.55 8.77
CA SER A 33 3.59 9.43 8.16
C SER A 33 4.55 8.72 7.18
N ILE A 34 4.10 7.60 6.59
CA ILE A 34 4.89 6.82 5.64
C ILE A 34 4.38 7.10 4.23
N PHE A 35 5.30 7.54 3.37
CA PHE A 35 5.02 7.70 1.95
C PHE A 35 5.58 6.52 1.16
N LEU A 36 4.70 5.80 0.46
CA LEU A 36 5.07 4.67 -0.37
C LEU A 36 4.38 4.72 -1.73
N SER A 37 5.05 4.19 -2.74
CA SER A 37 4.52 4.14 -4.10
C SER A 37 3.69 2.87 -4.28
N ILE A 38 2.39 3.04 -4.54
CA ILE A 38 1.51 1.94 -4.90
C ILE A 38 1.41 1.80 -6.41
N VAL A 39 1.40 0.55 -6.87
CA VAL A 39 1.12 0.20 -8.25
C VAL A 39 -0.13 -0.67 -8.24
N VAL A 40 -1.13 -0.24 -8.99
CA VAL A 40 -2.43 -0.90 -9.16
C VAL A 40 -2.77 -0.97 -10.66
N TYR A 41 -3.89 -1.60 -11.01
CA TYR A 41 -4.40 -1.60 -12.37
C TYR A 41 -4.48 -0.17 -12.95
N PRO A 42 -4.07 0.08 -14.22
CA PRO A 42 -3.84 -0.88 -15.31
C PRO A 42 -2.44 -1.50 -15.39
N VAL A 43 -1.50 -1.09 -14.53
CA VAL A 43 -0.08 -1.48 -14.62
C VAL A 43 0.16 -2.95 -14.18
N ILE A 44 -0.68 -3.46 -13.28
CA ILE A 44 -0.71 -4.87 -12.83
C ILE A 44 -2.15 -5.42 -12.91
N PRO A 45 -2.34 -6.76 -12.90
CA PRO A 45 -3.68 -7.37 -12.93
C PRO A 45 -4.60 -6.85 -11.82
N LYS A 46 -5.91 -6.80 -12.12
CA LYS A 46 -6.93 -6.39 -11.14
C LYS A 46 -6.92 -7.35 -9.94
N GLY A 47 -7.15 -6.80 -8.75
CA GLY A 47 -7.19 -7.56 -7.49
C GLY A 47 -5.85 -7.69 -6.79
N ILE A 48 -4.76 -7.22 -7.40
CA ILE A 48 -3.42 -7.17 -6.81
C ILE A 48 -3.03 -5.71 -6.61
N ILE A 49 -2.44 -5.43 -5.44
CA ILE A 49 -1.84 -4.15 -5.08
C ILE A 49 -0.36 -4.44 -4.84
N LEU A 50 0.52 -3.68 -5.49
CA LEU A 50 1.96 -3.77 -5.30
C LEU A 50 2.45 -2.52 -4.57
N LEU A 51 3.03 -2.72 -3.38
CA LEU A 51 3.74 -1.66 -2.65
C LEU A 51 5.22 -1.73 -3.00
N ARG A 52 5.78 -0.59 -3.39
CA ARG A 52 7.21 -0.47 -3.70
C ARG A 52 7.91 0.28 -2.57
N MET A 53 8.65 -0.47 -1.76
CA MET A 53 9.53 0.10 -0.73
C MET A 53 10.92 0.32 -1.33
N ILE A 54 11.47 1.52 -1.13
CA ILE A 54 12.81 1.90 -1.60
C ILE A 54 13.59 2.43 -0.38
N PRO A 55 14.22 1.55 0.42
CA PRO A 55 15.07 1.99 1.52
C PRO A 55 16.25 2.79 0.97
N THR A 56 16.55 3.92 1.61
CA THR A 56 17.73 4.74 1.31
C THR A 56 18.72 4.68 2.47
N ALA A 57 19.99 5.02 2.23
CA ALA A 57 21.04 4.98 3.27
C ALA A 57 20.79 5.93 4.45
N THR A 58 19.86 6.89 4.31
CA THR A 58 19.47 7.81 5.38
C THR A 58 18.50 7.18 6.38
N HIS A 59 17.80 6.10 6.01
CA HIS A 59 16.87 5.43 6.93
C HIS A 59 17.64 4.67 8.01
N THR A 60 17.26 4.94 9.25
CA THR A 60 17.76 4.25 10.44
C THR A 60 17.04 2.92 10.66
N ILE A 61 17.58 2.08 11.55
CA ILE A 61 16.90 0.83 11.94
C ILE A 61 15.54 1.13 12.61
N GLU A 62 15.43 2.26 13.31
CA GLU A 62 14.17 2.70 13.93
C GLU A 62 13.11 3.00 12.86
N ASP A 63 13.47 3.74 11.80
CA ASP A 63 12.56 4.00 10.67
C ASP A 63 12.07 2.71 10.00
N ILE A 64 12.96 1.71 9.90
CA ILE A 64 12.62 0.39 9.35
C ILE A 64 11.60 -0.32 10.25
N ASN A 65 11.81 -0.29 11.57
CA ASN A 65 10.91 -0.93 12.54
C ASN A 65 9.54 -0.24 12.61
N GLU A 66 9.50 1.09 12.55
CA GLU A 66 8.25 1.85 12.44
C GLU A 66 7.50 1.48 11.16
N THR A 67 8.22 1.40 10.05
CA THR A 67 7.65 0.97 8.77
C THR A 67 7.07 -0.43 8.88
N LEU A 68 7.81 -1.40 9.43
CA LEU A 68 7.31 -2.78 9.59
C LEU A 68 6.05 -2.82 10.47
N SER A 69 6.04 -2.09 11.58
CA SER A 69 4.89 -2.01 12.48
C SER A 69 3.66 -1.43 11.79
N ALA A 70 3.84 -0.38 10.97
CA ALA A 70 2.77 0.17 10.16
C ALA A 70 2.25 -0.84 9.13
N TYR A 71 3.15 -1.58 8.47
CA TYR A 71 2.78 -2.61 7.49
C TYR A 71 1.97 -3.76 8.12
N GLU A 72 2.27 -4.15 9.36
CA GLU A 72 1.48 -5.14 10.10
C GLU A 72 0.08 -4.59 10.42
N ALA A 73 -0.02 -3.34 10.88
CA ALA A 73 -1.30 -2.71 11.22
C ALA A 73 -2.21 -2.52 10.00
N ILE A 74 -1.67 -2.09 8.85
CA ILE A 74 -2.46 -1.97 7.62
C ILE A 74 -2.91 -3.34 7.11
N ARG A 75 -2.06 -4.37 7.25
CA ARG A 75 -2.40 -5.71 6.79
C ARG A 75 -3.60 -6.25 7.58
N GLU A 76 -3.61 -6.05 8.89
CA GLU A 76 -4.76 -6.41 9.72
C GLU A 76 -6.03 -5.65 9.31
N LYS A 77 -5.93 -4.33 9.09
CA LYS A 77 -7.04 -3.48 8.61
C LYS A 77 -7.55 -3.88 7.21
N LEU A 78 -6.69 -4.43 6.37
CA LEU A 78 -7.06 -4.94 5.06
C LEU A 78 -7.79 -6.29 5.18
N GLU A 79 -7.21 -7.24 5.92
CA GLU A 79 -7.77 -8.59 6.12
C GLU A 79 -9.10 -8.55 6.88
N ASN A 80 -9.26 -7.65 7.86
CA ASN A 80 -10.51 -7.47 8.60
C ASN A 80 -11.59 -6.67 7.85
N GLY A 81 -11.28 -6.18 6.64
CA GLY A 81 -12.19 -5.45 5.77
C GLY A 81 -12.49 -4.01 6.20
N THR A 82 -11.68 -3.40 7.08
CA THR A 82 -11.83 -1.99 7.48
C THR A 82 -11.71 -1.08 6.26
N TYR A 83 -10.71 -1.30 5.41
CA TYR A 83 -10.54 -0.50 4.19
C TYR A 83 -11.68 -0.68 3.19
N LYS A 84 -12.30 -1.87 3.12
CA LYS A 84 -13.51 -2.08 2.28
C LYS A 84 -14.68 -1.23 2.72
N LYS A 85 -14.88 -1.12 4.04
CA LYS A 85 -15.97 -0.31 4.61
C LYS A 85 -15.73 1.17 4.34
N ILE A 86 -14.54 1.67 4.66
CA ILE A 86 -14.18 3.08 4.44
C ILE A 86 -14.24 3.43 2.94
N ALA A 87 -13.77 2.55 2.06
CA ALA A 87 -13.84 2.76 0.62
C ALA A 87 -15.27 2.73 0.07
N ALA A 88 -16.21 2.02 0.71
CA ALA A 88 -17.62 2.05 0.33
C ALA A 88 -18.33 3.33 0.81
N GLU A 89 -17.90 3.88 1.94
CA GLU A 89 -18.44 5.14 2.49
C GLU A 89 -17.85 6.38 1.80
N THR A 90 -16.59 6.28 1.36
CA THR A 90 -15.93 7.36 0.62
C THR A 90 -16.35 7.25 -0.84
N THR A 91 -17.09 8.24 -1.36
CA THR A 91 -17.39 8.36 -2.79
C THR A 91 -16.11 8.66 -3.56
N VAL A 92 -15.31 7.63 -3.83
CA VAL A 92 -14.13 7.76 -4.69
C VAL A 92 -14.62 7.66 -6.13
N ASP A 93 -14.76 8.81 -6.80
CA ASP A 93 -15.00 8.87 -8.24
C ASP A 93 -13.80 8.28 -8.98
N VAL A 94 -13.80 6.97 -9.23
CA VAL A 94 -12.75 6.26 -9.97
C VAL A 94 -12.92 6.40 -11.50
N THR A 95 -13.75 7.33 -11.96
CA THR A 95 -14.06 7.52 -13.39
C THR A 95 -12.95 8.22 -14.19
N ALA A 96 -11.93 8.77 -13.53
CA ALA A 96 -10.77 9.33 -14.22
C ALA A 96 -9.70 8.24 -14.46
N THR A 97 -9.85 7.43 -15.51
CA THR A 97 -8.75 6.83 -16.31
C THR A 97 -9.32 5.94 -17.41
N ALA A 98 -9.79 6.56 -18.49
CA ALA A 98 -9.89 5.93 -19.81
C ALA A 98 -9.96 7.02 -20.89
N GLU A 99 -8.84 7.72 -21.09
CA GLU A 99 -8.45 8.30 -22.39
C GLU A 99 -6.99 7.95 -22.64
#